data_AF-A0A1C5SF02-F1
#
_entry.id   AF-A0A1C5SF02-F1
#
_cell.length_a   1.000
_cell.length_b   1.000
_cell.length_c   1.000
_cell.angle_alpha   90.00
_cell.angle_beta   90.00
_cell.angle_gamma   90.00
#
_symmetry.space_group_name_H-M   'P 1'
#
loop_
_entity.id
_entity.type
_entity.pdbx_description
1 polymer ?
#
loop_
_entity_poly.entity_id
_entity_poly.type
_entity_poly.pdbx_seq_one_letter_code
_entity_poly.pdbx_strand_id
1 'polypeptide(L)'
;MNKCLVLFVEGDTEVEFYKRVIANARQKRSGGTFDINIECKNVKGVGGFKNIALRKFIKEIKPKYDEECEFSIALCRDTDVFELSSKPPIEWDEVEAEFRENGARQIIHIKARHSIEDWFLLDAKGIITFLRLPKKTKTKIAGGNGYEKLKRLFKQANKMYYKGMKSNGMVERLDIEKIVQNVYDELYQLYRELGVEE
;
A
#
# COMPACT_ATOMS: atom_id res chain seq x y z
N MET A 1 23.88 2.43 7.44
CA MET A 1 22.96 1.55 6.69
C MET A 1 22.77 2.21 5.34
N ASN A 2 23.34 1.64 4.28
CA ASN A 2 23.46 2.31 2.99
C ASN A 2 22.31 1.95 2.04
N LYS A 3 21.17 1.52 2.57
CA LYS A 3 19.98 1.17 1.79
C LYS A 3 18.75 1.85 2.36
N CYS A 4 17.89 2.32 1.48
CA CYS A 4 16.61 2.92 1.85
C CYS A 4 15.50 2.48 0.87
N LEU A 5 14.47 1.84 1.41
CA LEU A 5 13.24 1.53 0.70
C LEU A 5 12.23 2.65 0.93
N VAL A 6 11.72 3.22 -0.16
CA VAL A 6 10.72 4.28 -0.13
C VAL A 6 9.42 3.78 -0.74
N LEU A 7 8.34 3.76 0.04
CA LEU A 7 6.99 3.45 -0.44
C LEU A 7 6.24 4.73 -0.73
N PHE A 8 5.77 4.90 -1.97
CA PHE A 8 4.84 5.95 -2.35
C PHE A 8 3.43 5.37 -2.46
N VAL A 9 2.49 5.94 -1.72
CA VAL A 9 1.09 5.49 -1.63
C VAL A 9 0.13 6.66 -1.84
N GLU A 10 -1.08 6.39 -2.28
CA GLU A 10 -2.06 7.43 -2.66
C GLU A 10 -2.79 8.08 -1.48
N GLY A 11 -3.02 7.33 -0.40
CA GLY A 11 -3.84 7.77 0.72
C GLY A 11 -3.30 7.36 2.09
N ASP A 12 -3.98 7.83 3.14
CA ASP A 12 -3.56 7.57 4.52
C ASP A 12 -3.89 6.15 4.98
N THR A 13 -4.94 5.52 4.43
CA THR A 13 -5.29 4.13 4.73
C THR A 13 -4.19 3.18 4.23
N GLU A 14 -3.63 3.45 3.06
CA GLU A 14 -2.52 2.71 2.47
C GLU A 14 -1.26 2.85 3.34
N VAL A 15 -0.97 4.05 3.86
CA VAL A 15 0.14 4.24 4.80
C VAL A 15 -0.03 3.34 6.03
N GLU A 16 -1.24 3.28 6.61
CA GLU A 16 -1.53 2.42 7.75
C GLU A 16 -1.36 0.93 7.38
N PHE A 17 -1.81 0.54 6.20
CA PHE A 17 -1.73 -0.84 5.73
C PHE A 17 -0.29 -1.28 5.48
N TYR A 18 0.48 -0.53 4.70
CA TYR A 18 1.85 -0.91 4.39
C TYR A 18 2.76 -0.89 5.62
N LYS A 19 2.52 -0.02 6.60
CA LYS A 19 3.20 -0.11 7.91
C LYS A 19 2.97 -1.46 8.58
N ARG A 20 1.76 -2.00 8.48
CA ARG A 20 1.40 -3.32 9.03
C ARG A 20 2.02 -4.45 8.21
N VAL A 21 2.05 -4.34 6.87
CA VAL A 21 2.74 -5.30 5.99
C VAL A 21 4.24 -5.35 6.30
N ILE A 22 4.90 -4.20 6.44
CA ILE A 22 6.30 -4.11 6.83
C ILE A 22 6.55 -4.74 8.22
N ALA A 23 5.64 -4.50 9.18
CA ALA A 23 5.74 -5.13 10.50
C ALA A 23 5.58 -6.66 10.42
N ASN A 24 4.71 -7.17 9.55
CA ASN A 24 4.58 -8.59 9.28
C ASN A 24 5.86 -9.18 8.66
N ALA A 25 6.41 -8.53 7.62
CA ALA A 25 7.68 -8.94 7.01
C ALA A 25 8.82 -8.99 8.04
N ARG A 26 8.87 -8.02 8.97
CA ARG A 26 9.88 -7.99 10.04
C ARG A 26 9.82 -9.23 10.94
N GLN A 27 8.61 -9.69 11.28
CA GLN A 27 8.41 -10.88 12.12
C GLN A 27 8.86 -12.16 11.44
N LYS A 28 8.94 -12.18 10.10
CA LYS A 28 9.38 -13.34 9.32
C LYS A 28 10.91 -13.42 9.18
N ARG A 29 11.67 -12.37 9.53
CA ARG A 29 13.14 -12.44 9.54
C ARG A 29 13.63 -13.16 10.78
N SER A 30 14.61 -14.04 10.59
CA SER A 30 15.30 -14.82 11.64
C SER A 30 16.00 -13.95 12.71
N GLY A 31 16.21 -12.65 12.47
CA GLY A 31 16.76 -11.69 13.44
C GLY A 31 15.83 -10.54 13.85
N GLY A 32 14.62 -10.44 13.27
CA GLY A 32 13.64 -9.40 13.63
C GLY A 32 14.04 -7.93 13.34
N THR A 33 15.22 -7.68 12.77
CA THR A 33 15.69 -6.34 12.37
C THR A 33 15.73 -6.22 10.85
N PHE A 34 15.69 -5.00 10.32
CA PHE A 34 15.91 -4.75 8.89
C PHE A 34 17.28 -4.11 8.70
N ASP A 35 17.99 -4.52 7.64
CA ASP A 35 19.26 -3.92 7.23
C ASP A 35 19.05 -2.75 6.23
N ILE A 36 17.80 -2.29 6.12
CA ILE A 36 17.33 -1.24 5.22
C ILE A 36 16.49 -0.20 5.99
N ASN A 37 16.67 1.08 5.67
CA ASN A 37 15.79 2.14 6.15
C ASN A 37 14.47 2.11 5.38
N ILE A 38 13.35 2.45 6.02
CA ILE A 38 12.04 2.41 5.36
C ILE A 38 11.29 3.72 5.55
N GLU A 39 10.94 4.37 4.44
CA GLU A 39 10.17 5.61 4.39
C GLU A 39 8.85 5.36 3.66
N CYS A 40 7.70 5.64 4.28
CA CYS A 40 6.39 5.54 3.64
C CYS A 40 5.80 6.93 3.47
N LYS A 41 5.51 7.34 2.23
CA LYS A 41 5.04 8.68 1.88
C LYS A 41 3.69 8.63 1.16
N ASN A 42 2.73 9.34 1.73
CA ASN A 42 1.45 9.62 1.08
C ASN A 42 1.63 10.76 0.05
N VAL A 43 1.19 10.53 -1.19
CA VAL A 43 1.19 11.52 -2.28
C VAL A 43 -0.10 12.35 -2.36
N LYS A 44 -1.11 12.02 -1.55
CA LYS A 44 -2.41 12.70 -1.41
C LYS A 44 -3.28 12.64 -2.67
N GLY A 45 -3.38 11.45 -3.25
CA GLY A 45 -4.18 11.13 -4.43
C GLY A 45 -3.35 10.92 -5.71
N VAL A 46 -4.03 10.46 -6.76
CA VAL A 46 -3.42 10.17 -8.07
C VAL A 46 -3.08 11.40 -8.89
N GLY A 47 -3.76 12.53 -8.64
CA GLY A 47 -3.57 13.78 -9.37
C GLY A 47 -2.18 14.35 -9.13
N GLY A 48 -1.27 14.14 -10.08
CA GLY A 48 0.12 14.59 -9.96
C GLY A 48 1.02 13.65 -9.15
N PHE A 49 0.65 12.36 -9.03
CA PHE A 49 1.46 11.33 -8.35
C PHE A 49 2.94 11.42 -8.73
N LYS A 50 3.24 11.43 -10.05
CA LYS A 50 4.60 11.57 -10.61
C LYS A 50 5.38 12.72 -9.98
N ASN A 51 4.87 13.94 -10.13
CA ASN A 51 5.53 15.15 -9.65
C ASN A 51 5.66 15.21 -8.12
N ILE A 52 4.62 14.78 -7.41
CA ILE A 52 4.62 14.81 -5.93
C ILE A 52 5.58 13.77 -5.38
N ALA A 53 5.54 12.54 -5.88
CA ALA A 53 6.41 11.46 -5.44
C ALA A 53 7.88 11.79 -5.72
N LEU A 54 8.20 12.25 -6.94
CA LEU A 54 9.56 12.63 -7.30
C LEU A 54 10.07 13.80 -6.45
N ARG A 55 9.25 14.85 -6.27
CA ARG A 55 9.61 15.98 -5.40
C ARG A 55 9.90 15.53 -3.97
N LYS A 56 9.08 14.62 -3.42
CA LYS A 56 9.28 14.06 -2.09
C LYS A 56 10.57 13.25 -2.01
N PHE A 57 10.85 12.44 -3.02
CA PHE A 57 12.10 11.70 -3.09
C PHE A 57 13.32 12.62 -3.09
N ILE A 58 13.38 13.57 -4.02
CA ILE A 58 14.54 14.46 -4.19
C ILE A 58 14.72 15.43 -3.02
N LYS A 59 13.62 16.04 -2.54
CA LYS A 59 13.70 17.16 -1.58
C LYS A 59 13.50 16.75 -0.13
N GLU A 60 12.76 15.67 0.15
CA GLU A 60 12.43 15.28 1.52
C GLU A 60 13.20 14.04 1.97
N ILE A 61 13.48 13.08 1.09
CA ILE A 61 14.05 11.78 1.47
C ILE A 61 15.55 11.74 1.19
N LYS A 62 15.97 11.94 -0.06
CA LYS A 62 17.37 11.84 -0.48
C LYS A 62 18.33 12.67 0.40
N PRO A 63 18.00 13.92 0.80
CA PRO A 63 18.89 14.73 1.65
C PRO A 63 19.07 14.21 3.09
N LYS A 64 18.29 13.21 3.52
CA LYS A 64 18.42 12.60 4.86
C LYS A 64 19.46 11.47 4.92
N TYR A 65 19.93 11.00 3.77
CA TYR A 65 20.81 9.85 3.67
C TYR A 65 22.11 10.25 2.96
N ASP A 66 23.16 9.46 3.19
CA ASP A 66 24.45 9.64 2.54
C ASP A 66 24.35 9.48 1.01
N GLU A 67 25.27 10.09 0.28
CA GLU A 67 25.29 10.05 -1.20
C GLU A 67 25.44 8.62 -1.76
N GLU A 68 26.08 7.73 -1.00
CA GLU A 68 26.26 6.31 -1.33
C GLU A 68 25.04 5.43 -0.98
N CYS A 69 23.95 6.02 -0.46
CA CYS A 69 22.75 5.28 -0.12
C CYS A 69 22.04 4.76 -1.38
N GLU A 70 21.83 3.45 -1.44
CA GLU A 70 21.03 2.80 -2.47
C GLU A 70 19.54 2.94 -2.16
N PHE A 71 18.81 3.55 -3.10
CA PHE A 71 17.36 3.73 -2.97
C PHE A 71 16.59 2.69 -3.79
N SER A 72 15.65 2.01 -3.12
CA SER A 72 14.64 1.17 -3.74
C SER A 72 13.29 1.88 -3.61
N ILE A 73 12.57 2.07 -4.72
CA ILE A 73 11.31 2.82 -4.74
C ILE A 73 10.16 1.86 -5.01
N ALA A 74 9.23 1.73 -4.07
CA ALA A 74 7.99 0.99 -4.24
C ALA A 74 6.83 1.94 -4.58
N LEU A 75 6.31 1.80 -5.80
CA LEU A 75 5.18 2.55 -6.32
C LEU A 75 3.90 1.71 -6.09
N CYS A 76 3.14 2.09 -5.06
CA CYS A 76 1.92 1.39 -4.67
C CYS A 76 0.71 2.05 -5.33
N ARG A 77 -0.05 1.28 -6.12
CA ARG A 77 -1.21 1.79 -6.86
C ARG A 77 -2.33 0.78 -6.97
N ASP A 78 -3.54 1.30 -7.09
CA ASP A 78 -4.72 0.56 -7.51
C ASP A 78 -4.73 0.39 -9.04
N THR A 79 -5.21 -0.75 -9.56
CA THR A 79 -5.34 -0.93 -11.02
C THR A 79 -6.64 -0.35 -11.57
N ASP A 80 -7.68 -0.19 -10.75
CA ASP A 80 -9.00 0.31 -11.19
C ASP A 80 -9.02 1.79 -11.57
N VAL A 81 -8.11 2.61 -11.03
CA VAL A 81 -8.05 4.04 -11.30
C VAL A 81 -7.66 4.35 -12.77
N PHE A 82 -7.14 3.35 -13.51
CA PHE A 82 -6.57 3.54 -14.84
C PHE A 82 -7.16 2.65 -15.93
N GLU A 83 -7.81 1.52 -15.58
CA GLU A 83 -8.31 0.55 -16.58
C GLU A 83 -9.49 1.05 -17.44
N LEU A 84 -10.17 2.13 -17.04
CA LEU A 84 -11.34 2.66 -17.75
C LEU A 84 -11.10 3.99 -18.49
N SER A 85 -9.89 4.57 -18.44
CA SER A 85 -9.59 5.82 -19.16
C SER A 85 -8.82 5.58 -20.45
N SER A 86 -9.33 6.10 -21.56
CA SER A 86 -8.74 6.01 -22.92
C SER A 86 -7.36 6.69 -23.07
N LYS A 87 -6.93 7.41 -22.03
CA LYS A 87 -5.54 7.83 -21.78
C LYS A 87 -5.26 7.57 -20.30
N PRO A 88 -4.36 6.66 -19.92
CA PRO A 88 -4.01 6.52 -18.52
C PRO A 88 -3.42 7.86 -18.03
N PRO A 89 -3.88 8.44 -16.91
CA PRO A 89 -3.36 9.72 -16.42
C PRO A 89 -1.86 9.71 -16.06
N ILE A 90 -1.22 8.54 -16.03
CA ILE A 90 0.18 8.37 -15.64
C ILE A 90 0.87 7.38 -16.59
N GLU A 91 1.90 7.86 -17.28
CA GLU A 91 2.86 7.04 -18.02
C GLU A 91 3.91 6.48 -17.05
N TRP A 92 3.76 5.23 -16.65
CA TRP A 92 4.59 4.63 -15.60
C TRP A 92 6.05 4.47 -16.02
N ASP A 93 6.32 4.24 -17.31
CA ASP A 93 7.68 4.14 -17.83
C ASP A 93 8.44 5.46 -17.65
N GLU A 94 7.77 6.61 -17.84
CA GLU A 94 8.36 7.92 -17.57
C GLU A 94 8.61 8.14 -16.07
N VAL A 95 7.67 7.70 -15.23
CA VAL A 95 7.85 7.78 -13.76
C VAL A 95 9.08 6.98 -13.35
N GLU A 96 9.21 5.74 -13.84
CA GLU A 96 10.36 4.89 -13.55
C GLU A 96 11.68 5.53 -14.03
N ALA A 97 11.69 6.06 -15.26
CA ALA A 97 12.87 6.73 -15.81
C ALA A 97 13.31 7.91 -14.94
N GLU A 98 12.39 8.78 -14.55
CA GLU A 98 12.71 9.95 -13.71
C GLU A 98 13.24 9.53 -12.33
N PHE A 99 12.70 8.49 -11.71
CA PHE A 99 13.26 7.99 -10.44
C PHE A 99 14.67 7.45 -10.62
N ARG A 100 14.93 6.68 -11.68
CA ARG A 100 16.26 6.13 -11.98
C ARG A 100 17.28 7.24 -12.25
N GLU A 101 16.92 8.23 -13.07
CA GLU A 101 17.74 9.42 -13.34
C GLU A 101 18.10 10.19 -12.07
N ASN A 102 17.23 10.14 -11.05
CA ASN A 102 17.45 10.81 -9.77
C ASN A 102 18.10 9.93 -8.69
N GLY A 103 18.58 8.73 -9.06
CA GLY A 103 19.39 7.86 -8.20
C GLY A 103 18.64 6.70 -7.54
N ALA A 104 17.45 6.35 -8.00
CA ALA A 104 16.81 5.10 -7.61
C ALA A 104 17.50 3.90 -8.29
N ARG A 105 17.98 2.95 -7.49
CA ARG A 105 18.62 1.71 -7.97
C ARG A 105 17.58 0.71 -8.47
N GLN A 106 16.46 0.61 -7.77
CA GLN A 106 15.39 -0.35 -8.08
C GLN A 106 14.04 0.34 -8.00
N ILE A 107 13.14 -0.02 -8.92
CA ILE A 107 11.73 0.36 -8.87
C ILE A 107 10.90 -0.91 -8.74
N ILE A 108 9.98 -0.91 -7.78
CA ILE A 108 9.07 -2.01 -7.47
C ILE A 108 7.65 -1.50 -7.69
N HIS A 109 6.85 -2.24 -8.45
CA HIS A 109 5.44 -1.93 -8.65
C HIS A 109 4.57 -2.84 -7.80
N ILE A 110 3.90 -2.27 -6.81
CA ILE A 110 2.90 -2.98 -6.01
C ILE A 110 1.53 -2.58 -6.54
N LYS A 111 0.88 -3.52 -7.23
CA LYS A 111 -0.39 -3.28 -7.93
C LYS A 111 -1.52 -3.98 -7.18
N ALA A 112 -2.38 -3.22 -6.51
CA ALA A 112 -3.59 -3.77 -5.94
C ALA A 112 -4.62 -3.96 -7.06
N ARG A 113 -4.87 -5.22 -7.44
CA ARG A 113 -5.83 -5.55 -8.49
C ARG A 113 -7.21 -5.01 -8.11
N HIS A 114 -7.76 -4.20 -8.99
CA HIS A 114 -8.88 -3.30 -8.71
C HIS A 114 -8.51 -2.27 -7.65
N SER A 115 -8.64 -2.58 -6.37
CA SER A 115 -8.38 -1.63 -5.28
C SER A 115 -7.74 -2.31 -4.07
N ILE A 116 -6.99 -1.55 -3.27
CA ILE A 116 -6.50 -2.06 -1.98
C ILE A 116 -7.65 -2.44 -1.02
N GLU A 117 -8.83 -1.85 -1.18
CA GLU A 117 -10.02 -2.26 -0.43
C GLU A 117 -10.42 -3.72 -0.69
N ASP A 118 -10.16 -4.25 -1.89
CA ASP A 118 -10.39 -5.67 -2.18
C ASP A 118 -9.44 -6.56 -1.36
N TRP A 119 -8.21 -6.11 -1.12
CA TRP A 119 -7.28 -6.81 -0.22
C TRP A 119 -7.78 -6.80 1.22
N PHE A 120 -8.30 -5.69 1.72
CA PHE A 120 -8.86 -5.64 3.08
C PHE A 120 -10.03 -6.62 3.26
N LEU A 121 -10.84 -6.81 2.21
CA LEU A 121 -11.98 -7.73 2.22
C LEU A 121 -11.59 -9.21 2.28
N LEU A 122 -10.32 -9.57 2.03
CA LEU A 122 -9.81 -10.92 2.30
C LEU A 122 -9.94 -11.27 3.78
N ASP A 123 -9.86 -10.28 4.67
CA ASP A 123 -10.27 -10.37 6.06
C ASP A 123 -11.61 -9.65 6.36
N ALA A 124 -12.64 -9.98 5.58
CA ALA A 124 -14.00 -9.52 5.88
C ALA A 124 -14.47 -9.85 7.32
N LYS A 125 -13.92 -10.89 7.95
CA LYS A 125 -14.27 -11.26 9.34
C LYS A 125 -13.75 -10.19 10.31
N GLY A 126 -12.48 -9.80 10.21
CA GLY A 126 -11.91 -8.72 11.02
C GLY A 126 -12.67 -7.41 10.88
N ILE A 127 -13.06 -7.05 9.65
CA ILE A 127 -13.87 -5.84 9.36
C ILE A 127 -15.25 -5.92 10.01
N ILE A 128 -15.96 -7.03 9.86
CA ILE A 128 -17.29 -7.24 10.47
C ILE A 128 -17.21 -7.13 12.00
N THR A 129 -16.18 -7.72 12.61
CA THR A 129 -15.94 -7.64 14.05
C THR A 129 -15.61 -6.22 14.49
N PHE A 130 -14.76 -5.50 13.75
CA PHE A 130 -14.43 -4.09 14.01
C PHE A 130 -15.68 -3.19 13.98
N LEU A 131 -16.55 -3.41 12.99
CA LEU A 131 -17.80 -2.68 12.83
C LEU A 131 -18.90 -3.11 13.82
N ARG A 132 -18.65 -4.13 14.65
CA ARG A 132 -19.62 -4.72 15.58
C ARG A 132 -20.90 -5.20 14.89
N LEU A 133 -20.76 -5.68 13.66
CA LEU A 133 -21.87 -6.23 12.88
C LEU A 133 -22.17 -7.68 13.29
N PRO A 134 -23.38 -8.19 13.00
CA PRO A 134 -23.70 -9.60 13.16
C PRO A 134 -22.71 -10.50 12.40
N LYS A 135 -22.61 -11.77 12.80
CA LYS A 135 -21.72 -12.75 12.17
C LYS A 135 -21.85 -12.71 10.64
N LYS A 136 -20.75 -12.97 9.92
CA LYS A 136 -20.66 -12.92 8.45
C LYS A 136 -21.81 -13.63 7.73
N THR A 137 -22.32 -14.74 8.27
CA THR A 137 -23.46 -15.48 7.71
C THR A 137 -24.75 -14.67 7.62
N LYS A 138 -24.89 -13.59 8.39
CA LYS A 138 -26.04 -12.68 8.39
C LYS A 138 -25.72 -11.30 7.77
N THR A 139 -24.45 -11.00 7.54
CA THR A 139 -24.00 -9.71 7.01
C THR A 139 -23.87 -9.78 5.50
N LYS A 140 -24.68 -8.99 4.79
CA LYS A 140 -24.64 -8.93 3.33
C LYS A 140 -23.45 -8.09 2.88
N ILE A 141 -22.46 -8.73 2.27
CA ILE A 141 -21.38 -8.07 1.55
C ILE A 141 -21.83 -7.98 0.09
N ALA A 142 -22.13 -6.78 -0.38
CA ALA A 142 -22.62 -6.53 -1.73
C ALA A 142 -21.97 -5.27 -2.30
N GLY A 143 -21.73 -5.24 -3.61
CA GLY A 143 -21.08 -4.12 -4.30
C GLY A 143 -20.28 -4.62 -5.50
N GLY A 144 -20.09 -3.76 -6.50
CA GLY A 144 -19.35 -4.09 -7.72
C GLY A 144 -17.84 -4.21 -7.51
N ASN A 145 -17.28 -3.45 -6.56
CA ASN A 145 -15.85 -3.40 -6.24
C ASN A 145 -15.59 -3.35 -4.72
N GLY A 146 -14.33 -3.40 -4.32
CA GLY A 146 -13.91 -3.38 -2.91
C GLY A 146 -14.41 -2.16 -2.16
N TYR A 147 -14.24 -0.97 -2.74
CA TYR A 147 -14.71 0.29 -2.17
C TYR A 147 -16.22 0.28 -1.88
N GLU A 148 -17.05 -0.13 -2.84
CA GLU A 148 -18.50 -0.20 -2.66
C GLU A 148 -18.90 -1.19 -1.56
N LYS A 149 -18.25 -2.35 -1.51
CA LYS A 149 -18.50 -3.37 -0.49
C LYS A 149 -18.18 -2.82 0.90
N LEU A 150 -17.04 -2.15 1.09
CA LEU A 150 -16.69 -1.50 2.36
C LEU A 150 -17.65 -0.38 2.72
N LYS A 151 -18.00 0.48 1.76
CA LYS A 151 -18.97 1.57 1.96
C LYS A 151 -20.31 1.03 2.46
N ARG A 152 -20.81 -0.06 1.89
CA ARG A 152 -22.06 -0.70 2.34
C ARG A 152 -21.93 -1.34 3.71
N LEU A 153 -20.79 -1.97 4.03
CA LEU A 153 -20.53 -2.53 5.36
C LEU A 153 -20.51 -1.44 6.44
N PHE A 154 -19.79 -0.34 6.22
CA PHE A 154 -19.77 0.79 7.15
C PHE A 154 -21.17 1.39 7.32
N LYS A 155 -21.94 1.52 6.23
CA LYS A 155 -23.31 2.01 6.29
C LYS A 155 -24.22 1.12 7.15
N GLN A 156 -24.05 -0.21 7.11
CA GLN A 156 -24.79 -1.13 7.99
C GLN A 156 -24.50 -0.91 9.48
N ALA A 157 -23.34 -0.35 9.81
CA ALA A 157 -22.94 0.03 11.16
C ALA A 157 -23.25 1.51 11.49
N ASN A 158 -24.04 2.20 10.66
CA ASN A 158 -24.30 3.64 10.75
C ASN A 158 -23.02 4.49 10.73
N LYS A 159 -22.00 4.04 9.99
CA LYS A 159 -20.73 4.75 9.77
C LYS A 159 -20.54 5.05 8.28
N MET A 160 -19.62 5.95 7.98
CA MET A 160 -19.18 6.24 6.61
C MET A 160 -17.74 5.77 6.40
N TYR A 161 -17.48 5.22 5.21
CA TYR A 161 -16.15 4.88 4.74
C TYR A 161 -15.73 5.87 3.66
N TYR A 162 -14.56 6.47 3.82
CA TYR A 162 -13.98 7.42 2.86
C TYR A 162 -12.65 6.87 2.36
N LYS A 163 -12.53 6.66 1.05
CA LYS A 163 -11.31 6.17 0.41
C LYS A 163 -10.17 7.19 0.63
N GLY A 164 -8.97 6.68 0.90
CA GLY A 164 -7.76 7.49 1.08
C GLY A 164 -7.68 8.32 2.38
N MET A 165 -8.71 8.32 3.22
CA MET A 165 -8.65 8.90 4.57
C MET A 165 -8.17 7.85 5.58
N LYS A 166 -7.70 8.27 6.77
CA LYS A 166 -7.32 7.33 7.84
C LYS A 166 -8.44 6.32 8.13
N SER A 167 -8.06 5.07 8.36
CA SER A 167 -9.02 3.96 8.51
C SER A 167 -9.72 3.94 9.88
N ASN A 168 -9.38 4.89 10.77
CA ASN A 168 -9.88 4.99 12.13
C ASN A 168 -9.72 3.67 12.94
N GLY A 169 -8.59 2.99 12.74
CA GLY A 169 -8.26 1.74 13.43
C GLY A 169 -8.81 0.46 12.77
N MET A 170 -9.48 0.56 11.62
CA MET A 170 -9.93 -0.63 10.87
C MET A 170 -8.73 -1.48 10.45
N VAL A 171 -7.70 -0.87 9.86
CA VAL A 171 -6.51 -1.57 9.34
C VAL A 171 -5.76 -2.30 10.46
N GLU A 172 -5.77 -1.77 11.69
CA GLU A 172 -5.14 -2.40 12.85
C GLU A 172 -5.81 -3.73 13.24
N ARG A 173 -7.09 -3.91 12.89
CA ARG A 173 -7.87 -5.12 13.20
C ARG A 173 -7.82 -6.17 12.10
N LEU A 174 -7.22 -5.86 10.95
CA LEU A 174 -7.07 -6.81 9.86
C LEU A 174 -6.04 -7.89 10.20
N ASP A 175 -6.36 -9.11 9.81
CA ASP A 175 -5.43 -10.24 9.74
C ASP A 175 -4.49 -10.05 8.53
N ILE A 176 -3.36 -9.41 8.79
CA ILE A 176 -2.36 -9.06 7.77
C ILE A 176 -1.69 -10.30 7.20
N GLU A 177 -1.44 -11.32 8.03
CA GLU A 177 -0.84 -12.57 7.56
C GLU A 177 -1.74 -13.23 6.52
N LYS A 178 -3.03 -13.32 6.82
CA LYS A 178 -4.01 -13.86 5.89
C LYS A 178 -4.07 -13.05 4.58
N ILE A 179 -4.08 -11.72 4.68
CA ILE A 179 -4.10 -10.85 3.49
C ILE A 179 -2.86 -11.11 2.64
N VAL A 180 -1.67 -10.99 3.23
CA VAL A 180 -0.37 -11.18 2.55
C VAL A 180 -0.29 -12.54 1.86
N GLN A 181 -0.73 -13.62 2.50
CA GLN A 181 -0.74 -14.96 1.88
C GLN A 181 -1.62 -15.05 0.63
N ASN A 182 -2.69 -14.25 0.55
CA ASN A 182 -3.61 -14.25 -0.59
C ASN A 182 -3.18 -13.28 -1.70
N VAL A 183 -2.29 -12.33 -1.41
CA VAL A 183 -1.76 -11.35 -2.39
C VAL A 183 -0.23 -11.38 -2.45
N TYR A 184 0.32 -12.58 -2.23
CA TYR A 184 1.75 -12.75 -2.06
C TYR A 184 2.51 -12.37 -3.34
N ASP A 185 1.98 -12.74 -4.51
CA ASP A 185 2.57 -12.42 -5.80
C ASP A 185 2.73 -10.90 -6.01
N GLU A 186 1.73 -10.11 -5.59
CA GLU A 186 1.77 -8.65 -5.69
C GLU A 186 2.74 -8.01 -4.69
N LEU A 187 3.00 -8.66 -3.55
CA LEU A 187 3.91 -8.19 -2.51
C LEU A 187 5.30 -8.83 -2.57
N TYR A 188 5.51 -9.79 -3.47
CA TYR A 188 6.72 -10.62 -3.53
C TYR A 188 8.00 -9.79 -3.58
N GLN A 189 8.05 -8.83 -4.51
CA GLN A 189 9.21 -7.96 -4.70
C GLN A 189 9.48 -7.09 -3.47
N LEU A 190 8.43 -6.66 -2.75
CA LEU A 190 8.58 -5.93 -1.49
C LEU A 190 9.20 -6.82 -0.40
N TYR A 191 8.71 -8.06 -0.24
CA TYR A 191 9.22 -8.99 0.76
C TYR A 191 10.67 -9.40 0.48
N ARG A 192 11.01 -9.64 -0.80
CA ARG A 192 12.37 -9.88 -1.25
C ARG A 192 13.30 -8.72 -0.92
N GLU A 193 12.88 -7.48 -1.19
CA GLU A 193 13.68 -6.28 -0.89
C GLU A 193 13.86 -6.05 0.63
N LEU A 194 12.88 -6.48 1.43
CA LEU A 194 12.96 -6.48 2.89
C LEU A 194 13.81 -7.63 3.46
N GLY A 195 14.38 -8.49 2.61
CA GLY A 195 15.22 -9.61 3.04
C GLY A 195 14.44 -10.71 3.77
N VAL A 196 13.17 -10.90 3.40
CA VAL A 196 12.40 -12.08 3.79
C VAL A 196 12.64 -13.15 2.72
N GLU A 197 13.44 -14.15 3.07
CA GLU A 197 13.66 -15.33 2.24
C GLU A 197 12.51 -16.31 2.48
N GLU A 198 11.89 -16.80 1.40
CA GLU A 198 11.01 -17.98 1.44
C GLU A 198 11.81 -19.27 1.51
#